data_AF-A0A352WUV6-F1
#
_entry.id   AF-A0A352WUV6-F1
#
_cell.length_a   1.000
_cell.length_b   1.000
_cell.length_c   1.000
_cell.angle_alpha   90.00
_cell.angle_beta   90.00
_cell.angle_gamma   90.00
#
_symmetry.space_group_name_H-M   'P 1'
#
loop_
_entity.id
_entity.type
_entity.pdbx_description
1 polymer ?
#
loop_
_entity_poly.entity_id
_entity_poly.type
_entity_poly.pdbx_seq_one_letter_code
_entity_poly.pdbx_strand_id
1 'polypeptide(L)'
;LYNWYDTKTLQILAPAYISTVDSGNFICCLVALKEGLKQYSSKKVNTDEIIARIKAIEQNTDFLCLYKEERNLFSLGTRPDEPLEDICYDFYMSEARMISYYAVAKRIVPQKHWKSLSRTLVQKSLYFGAASWSGTAFEYFMPTLFLPIPLNSFTSESLKFTLIEQKSYAATLPNNHTVFGVSESGFFSLDHNLGYEYKANGVPTLSVRREDDDLI
;
A
#
# COMPACT_ATOMS: atom_id res chain seq x y z
N LEU A 1 6.10 -13.78 -2.59
CA LEU A 1 7.54 -13.42 -2.68
C LEU A 1 8.00 -13.07 -1.27
N TYR A 2 9.27 -13.25 -0.93
CA TYR A 2 9.77 -12.76 0.35
C TYR A 2 10.06 -11.25 0.26
N ASN A 3 9.98 -10.55 1.38
CA ASN A 3 10.20 -9.11 1.43
C ASN A 3 11.64 -8.73 1.06
N TRP A 4 12.61 -9.55 1.45
CA TRP A 4 14.02 -9.18 1.39
C TRP A 4 14.89 -10.30 0.83
N TYR A 5 15.73 -9.94 -0.14
CA TYR A 5 16.72 -10.81 -0.75
C TYR A 5 18.06 -10.09 -0.83
N ASP A 6 19.15 -10.83 -0.65
CA ASP A 6 20.48 -10.36 -1.05
C ASP A 6 20.52 -10.22 -2.58
N THR A 7 20.90 -9.04 -3.07
CA THR A 7 20.83 -8.71 -4.51
C THR A 7 21.92 -9.38 -5.35
N LYS A 8 22.95 -9.97 -4.73
CA LYS A 8 24.03 -10.68 -5.43
C LYS A 8 23.82 -12.18 -5.40
N THR A 9 23.40 -12.73 -4.26
CA THR A 9 23.26 -14.18 -4.07
C THR A 9 21.84 -14.67 -4.26
N LEU A 10 20.85 -13.76 -4.27
CA LEU A 10 19.42 -14.05 -4.29
C LEU A 10 18.94 -14.88 -3.08
N GLN A 11 19.75 -14.95 -2.02
CA GLN A 11 19.36 -15.61 -0.78
C GLN A 11 18.34 -14.76 -0.02
N ILE A 12 17.38 -15.42 0.61
CA ILE A 12 16.37 -14.78 1.46
C ILE A 12 17.06 -14.21 2.70
N LEU A 13 16.78 -12.96 3.03
CA LEU A 13 17.27 -12.34 4.26
C LEU A 13 16.33 -12.65 5.42
N ALA A 14 16.90 -12.93 6.59
CA ALA A 14 16.14 -13.17 7.81
C ALA A 14 15.73 -11.84 8.49
N PRO A 15 14.54 -11.77 9.12
CA PRO A 15 13.50 -12.80 9.14
C PRO A 15 12.77 -12.88 7.80
N ALA A 16 12.55 -14.12 7.32
CA ALA A 16 11.80 -14.34 6.09
C ALA A 16 10.33 -13.99 6.32
N TYR A 17 9.77 -13.16 5.43
CA TYR A 17 8.39 -12.71 5.52
C TYR A 17 7.78 -12.59 4.13
N ILE A 18 6.51 -12.99 3.99
CA ILE A 18 5.72 -12.86 2.77
C ILE A 18 4.64 -11.81 3.02
N SER A 19 4.84 -10.61 2.50
CA SER A 19 3.88 -9.50 2.59
C SER A 19 2.91 -9.49 1.42
N THR A 20 1.62 -9.29 1.73
CA THR A 20 0.57 -9.04 0.74
C THR A 20 0.86 -7.78 -0.06
N VAL A 21 1.19 -6.68 0.61
CA VAL A 21 1.39 -5.37 -0.02
C VAL A 21 2.63 -5.38 -0.89
N ASP A 22 3.75 -5.92 -0.41
CA ASP A 22 4.99 -5.89 -1.18
C ASP A 22 4.91 -6.79 -2.41
N SER A 23 4.38 -8.01 -2.24
CA SER A 23 4.12 -8.92 -3.36
C SER A 23 3.13 -8.31 -4.35
N GLY A 24 2.09 -7.65 -3.84
CA GLY A 24 1.06 -7.01 -4.64
C GLY A 24 1.55 -5.80 -5.44
N ASN A 25 2.33 -4.94 -4.80
CA ASN A 25 2.97 -3.78 -5.43
C ASN A 25 3.95 -4.22 -6.50
N PHE A 26 4.77 -5.24 -6.22
CA PHE A 26 5.69 -5.82 -7.20
C PHE A 26 4.96 -6.30 -8.45
N ILE A 27 3.90 -7.10 -8.30
CA ILE A 27 3.12 -7.59 -9.44
C ILE A 27 2.43 -6.45 -10.20
N CYS A 28 1.85 -5.47 -9.50
CA CYS A 28 1.23 -4.32 -10.16
C CYS A 28 2.24 -3.51 -10.98
N CYS A 29 3.45 -3.27 -10.44
CA CYS A 29 4.54 -2.60 -11.14
C CYS A 29 4.99 -3.40 -12.37
N LEU A 30 5.12 -4.73 -12.26
CA LEU A 30 5.46 -5.58 -13.40
C LEU A 30 4.37 -5.55 -14.49
N VAL A 31 3.09 -5.53 -14.10
CA VAL A 31 1.98 -5.40 -15.05
C VAL A 31 2.03 -4.06 -15.77
N ALA A 32 2.25 -2.96 -15.04
CA ALA A 32 2.41 -1.63 -15.64
C ALA A 32 3.61 -1.59 -16.62
N LEU A 33 4.75 -2.16 -16.23
CA LEU A 33 5.93 -2.28 -17.09
C LEU A 33 5.62 -3.08 -18.36
N LYS A 34 4.99 -4.25 -18.21
CA LYS A 34 4.62 -5.12 -19.34
C LYS A 34 3.70 -4.40 -20.32
N GLU A 35 2.67 -3.70 -19.85
CA GLU A 35 1.76 -2.96 -20.74
C GLU A 35 2.45 -1.75 -21.39
N GLY A 36 3.30 -1.03 -20.65
CA GLY A 36 4.12 0.06 -21.21
C GLY A 36 5.09 -0.43 -22.29
N LEU A 37 5.73 -1.59 -22.07
CA LEU A 37 6.62 -2.24 -23.03
C LEU A 37 5.88 -2.65 -24.32
N LYS A 38 4.65 -3.15 -24.24
CA LYS A 38 3.84 -3.44 -25.43
C LYS A 38 3.52 -2.21 -26.26
N GLN A 39 3.35 -1.06 -25.61
CA GLN A 39 3.13 0.22 -26.29
C GLN A 39 4.43 0.82 -26.83
N TYR A 40 5.57 0.41 -26.28
CA TYR A 40 6.87 0.94 -26.64
C TYR A 40 7.37 0.37 -27.98
N SER A 41 7.25 1.15 -29.05
CA SER A 41 7.52 0.75 -30.45
C SER A 41 9.01 0.66 -30.85
N SER A 42 9.95 0.80 -29.91
CA SER A 42 11.38 0.89 -30.24
C SER A 42 12.03 -0.51 -30.37
N LYS A 43 12.60 -0.79 -31.55
CA LYS A 43 13.26 -2.06 -31.91
C LYS A 43 14.63 -2.30 -31.24
N LYS A 44 15.00 -1.50 -30.24
CA LYS A 44 16.35 -1.54 -29.62
C LYS A 44 16.46 -2.45 -28.39
N VAL A 45 15.34 -2.89 -27.83
CA VAL A 45 15.29 -3.71 -26.61
C VAL A 45 14.62 -5.04 -26.93
N ASN A 46 15.05 -6.13 -26.30
CA ASN A 46 14.37 -7.43 -26.38
C ASN A 46 13.07 -7.41 -25.55
N THR A 47 12.13 -6.58 -25.99
CA THR A 47 10.88 -6.29 -25.28
C THR A 47 10.03 -7.54 -25.11
N ASP A 48 10.01 -8.41 -26.12
CA ASP A 48 9.21 -9.64 -26.13
C ASP A 48 9.69 -10.65 -25.08
N GLU A 49 11.00 -10.80 -24.91
CA GLU A 49 11.57 -11.67 -23.88
C GLU A 49 11.20 -11.17 -22.47
N ILE A 50 11.32 -9.87 -22.22
CA ILE A 50 10.97 -9.27 -20.92
C ILE A 50 9.47 -9.45 -20.66
N ILE A 51 8.61 -9.19 -21.64
CA ILE A 51 7.17 -9.41 -21.54
C ILE A 51 6.85 -10.88 -21.23
N ALA A 52 7.54 -11.83 -21.87
CA ALA A 52 7.35 -13.26 -21.61
C ALA A 52 7.75 -13.64 -20.18
N ARG A 53 8.87 -13.12 -19.67
CA ARG A 53 9.32 -13.32 -18.28
C ARG A 53 8.31 -12.76 -17.28
N ILE A 54 7.80 -11.56 -17.51
CA ILE A 54 6.78 -10.96 -16.63
C ILE A 54 5.49 -11.80 -16.64
N LYS A 55 5.03 -12.27 -17.81
CA LYS A 55 3.86 -13.16 -17.90
C LYS A 55 4.06 -14.44 -17.10
N ALA A 56 5.25 -15.03 -17.16
CA ALA A 56 5.56 -16.23 -16.38
C ALA A 56 5.48 -15.94 -14.87
N ILE A 57 6.04 -14.82 -14.40
CA ILE A 57 5.93 -14.41 -12.99
C ILE A 57 4.47 -14.23 -12.59
N GLU A 58 3.67 -13.52 -13.39
CA GLU A 58 2.25 -13.27 -13.14
C GLU A 58 1.45 -14.57 -13.05
N GLN A 59 1.69 -15.53 -13.95
CA GLN A 59 0.98 -16.82 -13.99
C GLN A 59 1.33 -17.74 -12.82
N ASN A 60 2.56 -17.65 -12.31
CA ASN A 60 3.02 -18.47 -11.18
C ASN A 60 2.81 -17.80 -9.82
N THR A 61 2.18 -16.62 -9.79
CA THR A 61 1.86 -15.93 -8.54
C THR A 61 0.44 -16.28 -8.10
N ASP A 62 0.33 -16.89 -6.93
CA ASP A 62 -0.94 -17.14 -6.27
C ASP A 62 -1.11 -16.18 -5.08
N PHE A 63 -2.16 -15.34 -5.13
CA PHE A 63 -2.52 -14.45 -4.04
C PHE A 63 -3.60 -15.03 -3.11
N LEU A 64 -4.26 -16.13 -3.48
CA LEU A 64 -5.26 -16.77 -2.62
C LEU A 64 -4.63 -17.30 -1.34
N CYS A 65 -3.35 -17.65 -1.37
CA CYS A 65 -2.60 -18.05 -0.18
C CYS A 65 -2.48 -16.96 0.89
N LEU A 66 -2.75 -15.69 0.57
CA LEU A 66 -2.74 -14.54 1.50
C LEU A 66 -4.15 -14.00 1.78
N TYR A 67 -5.18 -14.62 1.21
CA TYR A 67 -6.56 -14.15 1.27
C TYR A 67 -7.37 -14.90 2.33
N LYS A 68 -8.01 -14.17 3.24
CA LYS A 68 -8.94 -14.72 4.23
C LYS A 68 -10.36 -14.67 3.68
N GLU A 69 -10.84 -15.79 3.14
CA GLU A 69 -12.16 -15.89 2.50
C GLU A 69 -13.32 -15.56 3.45
N GLU A 70 -13.18 -15.91 4.72
CA GLU A 70 -14.15 -15.67 5.77
C GLU A 70 -14.32 -14.17 6.09
N ARG A 71 -13.25 -13.38 5.91
CA ARG A 71 -13.27 -11.92 6.10
C ARG A 71 -13.44 -11.16 4.78
N ASN A 72 -13.22 -11.83 3.66
CA ASN A 72 -13.12 -11.25 2.32
C ASN A 72 -11.97 -10.25 2.16
N LEU A 73 -10.90 -10.39 2.95
CA LEU A 73 -9.79 -9.44 3.01
C LEU A 73 -8.45 -10.15 2.86
N PHE A 74 -7.43 -9.42 2.44
CA PHE A 74 -6.07 -9.95 2.50
C PHE A 74 -5.51 -9.79 3.90
N SER A 75 -4.79 -10.81 4.37
CA SER A 75 -3.96 -10.74 5.58
C SER A 75 -2.78 -9.78 5.36
N LEU A 76 -2.16 -9.31 6.44
CA LEU A 76 -0.90 -8.58 6.39
C LEU A 76 0.18 -9.39 5.66
N GLY A 77 0.26 -10.68 5.98
CA GLY A 77 1.24 -11.60 5.43
C GLY A 77 1.39 -12.86 6.27
N THR A 78 2.53 -13.53 6.09
CA THR A 78 2.93 -14.69 6.88
C THR A 78 4.43 -14.89 6.87
N ARG A 79 4.95 -15.52 7.93
CA ARG A 79 6.29 -16.13 7.92
C ARG A 79 6.23 -17.52 7.27
N PRO A 80 7.35 -18.05 6.74
CA PRO A 80 7.40 -19.44 6.31
C PRO A 80 6.94 -20.38 7.42
N ASP A 81 6.16 -21.39 7.05
CA ASP A 81 5.68 -22.44 7.95
C ASP A 81 4.81 -21.95 9.14
N GLU A 82 4.40 -20.68 9.14
CA GLU A 82 3.46 -20.09 10.08
C GLU A 82 2.08 -19.90 9.44
N PRO A 83 1.00 -19.86 10.24
CA PRO A 83 -0.32 -19.51 9.74
C PRO A 83 -0.40 -18.03 9.32
N LEU A 84 -1.33 -17.71 8.41
CA LEU A 84 -1.64 -16.34 8.03
C LEU A 84 -1.98 -15.48 9.24
N GLU A 85 -1.37 -14.30 9.31
CA GLU A 85 -1.66 -13.33 10.37
C GLU A 85 -3.14 -12.93 10.37
N ASP A 86 -3.70 -12.75 11.57
CA ASP A 86 -5.10 -12.34 11.74
C ASP A 86 -5.36 -10.88 11.43
N ILE A 87 -4.32 -10.06 11.35
CA ILE A 87 -4.40 -8.67 10.92
C ILE A 87 -4.64 -8.66 9.41
N CYS A 88 -5.61 -7.86 8.96
CA CYS A 88 -5.98 -7.74 7.56
C CYS A 88 -5.94 -6.29 7.11
N TYR A 89 -5.67 -6.10 5.82
CA TYR A 89 -5.87 -4.80 5.17
C TYR A 89 -7.35 -4.57 4.92
N ASP A 90 -7.98 -3.81 5.81
CA ASP A 90 -9.42 -3.55 5.79
C ASP A 90 -9.78 -2.13 5.35
N PHE A 91 -8.84 -1.19 5.22
CA PHE A 91 -9.13 0.19 4.78
C PHE A 91 -9.14 0.35 3.25
N TYR A 92 -10.09 1.15 2.74
CA TYR A 92 -10.10 1.55 1.34
C TYR A 92 -8.95 2.50 0.98
N MET A 93 -8.56 3.38 1.91
CA MET A 93 -7.34 4.20 1.78
C MET A 93 -6.21 3.48 2.49
N SER A 94 -5.45 2.72 1.71
CA SER A 94 -4.26 1.98 2.12
C SER A 94 -3.43 1.69 0.87
N GLU A 95 -2.14 1.47 1.06
CA GLU A 95 -1.23 0.94 0.04
C GLU A 95 -1.71 -0.41 -0.52
N ALA A 96 -2.45 -1.21 0.25
CA ALA A 96 -3.06 -2.46 -0.19
C ALA A 96 -4.18 -2.29 -1.23
N ARG A 97 -4.64 -1.05 -1.50
CA ARG A 97 -5.67 -0.79 -2.52
C ARG A 97 -5.23 -1.26 -3.91
N MET A 98 -3.93 -1.21 -4.23
CA MET A 98 -3.41 -1.67 -5.53
C MET A 98 -3.66 -3.16 -5.74
N ILE A 99 -3.22 -3.99 -4.79
CA ILE A 99 -3.42 -5.45 -4.88
C ILE A 99 -4.90 -5.82 -4.81
N SER A 100 -5.67 -5.11 -4.00
CA SER A 100 -7.13 -5.28 -3.92
C SER A 100 -7.79 -5.05 -5.28
N TYR A 101 -7.42 -3.98 -5.98
CA TYR A 101 -7.92 -3.66 -7.31
C TYR A 101 -7.47 -4.73 -8.33
N TYR A 102 -6.19 -5.06 -8.33
CA TYR A 102 -5.61 -6.06 -9.24
C TYR A 102 -6.30 -7.41 -9.10
N ALA A 103 -6.44 -7.91 -7.87
CA ALA A 103 -7.02 -9.22 -7.59
C ALA A 103 -8.50 -9.31 -8.01
N VAL A 104 -9.27 -8.24 -7.78
CA VAL A 104 -10.68 -8.18 -8.23
C VAL A 104 -10.77 -8.09 -9.75
N ALA A 105 -9.98 -7.22 -10.38
CA ALA A 105 -9.97 -7.04 -11.84
C ALA A 105 -9.56 -8.32 -12.58
N LYS A 106 -8.61 -9.08 -12.02
CA LYS A 106 -8.14 -10.37 -12.53
C LYS A 106 -9.04 -11.54 -12.15
N ARG A 107 -10.09 -11.32 -11.36
CA ARG A 107 -11.00 -12.34 -10.81
C ARG A 107 -10.29 -13.41 -9.99
N ILE A 108 -9.16 -13.05 -9.36
CA ILE A 108 -8.48 -13.89 -8.37
C ILE A 108 -9.35 -13.98 -7.13
N VAL A 109 -9.87 -12.83 -6.67
CA VAL A 109 -10.80 -12.75 -5.54
C VAL A 109 -12.16 -12.21 -5.99
N PRO A 110 -13.25 -12.55 -5.29
CA PRO A 110 -14.59 -12.10 -5.64
C PRO A 110 -14.79 -10.59 -5.37
N GLN A 111 -15.73 -9.97 -6.09
CA GLN A 111 -16.05 -8.54 -5.95
C GLN A 111 -16.46 -8.11 -4.53
N LYS A 112 -16.92 -9.06 -3.70
CA LYS A 112 -17.22 -8.83 -2.27
C LYS A 112 -16.02 -8.24 -1.53
N HIS A 113 -14.79 -8.60 -1.90
CA HIS A 113 -13.55 -8.02 -1.36
C HIS A 113 -13.55 -6.49 -1.41
N TRP A 114 -13.83 -5.90 -2.58
CA TRP A 114 -13.81 -4.45 -2.76
C TRP A 114 -14.88 -3.73 -1.92
N LYS A 115 -15.99 -4.41 -1.64
CA LYS A 115 -17.08 -3.90 -0.79
C LYS A 115 -16.71 -3.98 0.69
N SER A 116 -15.93 -4.99 1.09
CA SER A 116 -15.47 -5.19 2.46
C SER A 116 -14.42 -4.17 2.92
N LEU A 117 -13.75 -3.49 2.00
CA LEU A 117 -12.84 -2.39 2.35
C LEU A 117 -13.62 -1.22 3.00
N SER A 118 -13.25 -0.89 4.23
CA SER A 118 -13.77 0.19 5.06
C SER A 118 -13.66 1.53 4.36
N ARG A 119 -14.76 2.27 4.37
CA ARG A 119 -14.88 3.64 3.86
C ARG A 119 -15.26 4.61 4.98
N THR A 120 -14.81 4.30 6.21
CA THR A 120 -15.01 5.16 7.39
C THR A 120 -14.70 6.60 7.04
N LEU A 121 -15.66 7.47 7.24
CA LEU A 121 -15.53 8.89 6.95
C LEU A 121 -14.98 9.62 8.17
N VAL A 122 -14.01 10.47 7.93
CA VAL A 122 -13.56 11.51 8.85
C VAL A 122 -14.00 12.86 8.32
N GLN A 123 -14.34 13.77 9.24
CA GLN A 123 -14.80 15.11 8.93
C GLN A 123 -13.92 16.13 9.65
N LYS A 124 -13.59 17.21 8.94
CA LYS A 124 -13.12 18.43 9.58
C LYS A 124 -13.72 19.65 8.90
N SER A 125 -14.31 20.53 9.70
CA SER A 125 -15.09 21.67 9.20
C SER A 125 -16.19 21.21 8.24
N LEU A 126 -16.19 21.68 6.99
CA LEU A 126 -17.18 21.35 5.97
C LEU A 126 -16.69 20.26 4.99
N TYR A 127 -15.52 19.68 5.21
CA TYR A 127 -14.93 18.69 4.31
C TYR A 127 -14.92 17.29 4.93
N PHE A 128 -15.03 16.28 4.07
CA PHE A 128 -15.11 14.87 4.42
C PHE A 128 -14.16 14.06 3.54
N GLY A 129 -13.60 13.00 4.09
CA GLY A 129 -12.84 12.02 3.34
C GLY A 129 -12.76 10.68 4.04
N ALA A 130 -12.33 9.64 3.32
CA ALA A 130 -12.07 8.35 3.91
C ALA A 130 -10.85 8.39 4.83
N ALA A 131 -10.94 7.75 5.98
CA ALA A 131 -9.81 7.54 6.87
C ALA A 131 -8.88 6.44 6.34
N SER A 132 -7.63 6.47 6.76
CA SER A 132 -6.65 5.38 6.63
C SER A 132 -6.27 4.86 8.03
N TRP A 133 -5.43 3.83 8.08
CA TRP A 133 -5.01 3.27 9.37
C TRP A 133 -4.18 4.29 10.15
N SER A 134 -3.10 4.76 9.54
CA SER A 134 -2.11 5.59 10.21
C SER A 134 -2.25 7.09 9.92
N GLY A 135 -3.02 7.47 8.89
CA GLY A 135 -3.16 8.84 8.42
C GLY A 135 -1.96 9.35 7.62
N THR A 136 -1.12 8.46 7.10
CA THR A 136 0.11 8.81 6.39
C THR A 136 -0.16 9.10 4.92
N ALA A 137 0.60 10.02 4.32
CA ALA A 137 0.35 10.44 2.94
C ALA A 137 0.45 9.28 1.92
N PHE A 138 1.36 8.32 2.13
CA PHE A 138 1.58 7.25 1.16
C PHE A 138 0.37 6.32 1.00
N GLU A 139 -0.37 6.00 2.08
CA GLU A 139 -1.59 5.17 2.06
C GLU A 139 -2.62 5.70 1.05
N TYR A 140 -2.69 7.03 0.91
CA TYR A 140 -3.63 7.70 0.02
C TYR A 140 -3.10 7.81 -1.41
N PHE A 141 -1.87 8.31 -1.55
CA PHE A 141 -1.35 8.77 -2.85
C PHE A 141 -0.60 7.67 -3.61
N MET A 142 0.07 6.72 -2.96
CA MET A 142 0.86 5.69 -3.66
C MET A 142 0.01 4.87 -4.64
N PRO A 143 -1.21 4.39 -4.30
CA PRO A 143 -2.01 3.64 -5.26
C PRO A 143 -2.45 4.45 -6.49
N THR A 144 -2.42 5.79 -6.40
CA THR A 144 -2.83 6.68 -7.51
C THR A 144 -1.78 6.78 -8.62
N LEU A 145 -0.58 6.26 -8.39
CA LEU A 145 0.44 6.14 -9.44
C LEU A 145 -0.02 5.24 -10.60
N PHE A 146 -0.86 4.25 -10.29
CA PHE A 146 -1.34 3.27 -11.27
C PHE A 146 -2.86 3.22 -11.42
N LEU A 147 -3.61 3.65 -10.40
CA LEU A 147 -5.07 3.62 -10.42
C LEU A 147 -5.65 4.99 -10.83
N PRO A 148 -6.67 5.00 -11.72
CA PRO A 148 -7.31 6.24 -12.11
C PRO A 148 -8.00 6.91 -10.91
N ILE A 149 -8.05 8.24 -10.93
CA ILE A 149 -8.81 9.05 -9.98
C ILE A 149 -9.96 9.73 -10.75
N PRO A 150 -11.15 9.10 -10.85
CA PRO A 150 -12.28 9.74 -11.52
C PRO A 150 -12.66 11.03 -10.80
N LEU A 151 -12.86 12.12 -11.55
CA LEU A 151 -13.23 13.41 -10.98
C LEU A 151 -14.59 13.31 -10.26
N ASN A 152 -14.72 14.01 -9.13
CA ASN A 152 -15.93 14.02 -8.28
C ASN A 152 -16.34 12.63 -7.77
N SER A 153 -15.40 11.68 -7.73
CA SER A 153 -15.60 10.39 -7.08
C SER A 153 -15.30 10.46 -5.58
N PHE A 154 -15.80 9.49 -4.84
CA PHE A 154 -15.43 9.27 -3.43
C PHE A 154 -13.90 9.31 -3.22
N THR A 155 -13.15 8.67 -4.12
CA THR A 155 -11.68 8.64 -4.09
C THR A 155 -11.10 10.03 -4.31
N SER A 156 -11.56 10.76 -5.32
CA SER A 156 -11.04 12.12 -5.59
C SER A 156 -11.33 13.08 -4.46
N GLU A 157 -12.53 13.02 -3.87
CA GLU A 157 -12.89 13.90 -2.73
C GLU A 157 -12.06 13.56 -1.49
N SER A 158 -11.87 12.27 -1.20
CA SER A 158 -11.03 11.84 -0.09
C SER A 158 -9.56 12.23 -0.27
N LEU A 159 -9.02 12.18 -1.49
CA LEU A 159 -7.66 12.65 -1.79
C LEU A 159 -7.50 14.16 -1.64
N LYS A 160 -8.50 14.95 -2.09
CA LYS A 160 -8.52 16.41 -1.88
C LYS A 160 -8.59 16.75 -0.39
N PHE A 161 -9.45 16.07 0.37
CA PHE A 161 -9.55 16.22 1.81
C PHE A 161 -8.21 15.91 2.49
N THR A 162 -7.58 14.78 2.14
CA THR A 162 -6.24 14.39 2.64
C THR A 162 -5.21 15.48 2.38
N LEU A 163 -5.18 16.06 1.18
CA LEU A 163 -4.25 17.12 0.83
C LEU A 163 -4.50 18.39 1.64
N ILE A 164 -5.76 18.75 1.89
CA ILE A 164 -6.13 19.88 2.74
C ILE A 164 -5.66 19.62 4.17
N GLU A 165 -5.95 18.45 4.73
CA GLU A 165 -5.57 18.10 6.10
C GLU A 165 -4.06 18.04 6.30
N GLN A 166 -3.31 17.51 5.33
CA GLN A 166 -1.85 17.53 5.33
C GLN A 166 -1.30 18.96 5.43
N LYS A 167 -1.86 19.90 4.66
CA LYS A 167 -1.48 21.32 4.70
C LYS A 167 -1.91 21.99 6.00
N SER A 168 -3.14 21.76 6.45
CA SER A 168 -3.67 22.32 7.68
C SER A 168 -2.88 21.82 8.90
N TYR A 169 -2.51 20.55 8.92
CA TYR A 169 -1.68 19.98 9.98
C TYR A 169 -0.28 20.60 10.00
N ALA A 170 0.38 20.76 8.85
CA ALA A 170 1.67 21.44 8.77
C ALA A 170 1.64 22.85 9.39
N ALA A 171 0.57 23.61 9.14
CA ALA A 171 0.37 24.95 9.72
C ALA A 171 0.17 24.94 11.25
N THR A 172 -0.21 23.81 11.85
CA THR A 172 -0.29 23.68 13.32
C THR A 172 1.05 23.35 13.99
N LEU A 173 2.06 22.92 13.21
CA LEU A 173 3.37 22.58 13.75
C LEU A 173 4.15 23.84 14.16
N PRO A 174 5.11 23.72 15.11
CA PRO A 174 5.95 24.84 15.52
C PRO A 174 6.62 25.55 14.33
N ASN A 175 6.82 26.86 14.46
CA ASN A 175 7.38 27.74 13.43
C ASN A 175 6.54 27.87 12.15
N ASN A 176 5.26 27.48 12.20
CA ASN A 176 4.31 27.66 11.11
C ASN A 176 4.81 27.03 9.79
N HIS A 177 5.21 25.76 9.89
CA HIS A 177 5.76 25.00 8.76
C HIS A 177 4.81 25.02 7.55
N THR A 178 5.37 25.25 6.37
CA THR A 178 4.64 25.21 5.09
C THR A 178 4.82 23.89 4.35
N VAL A 179 5.71 23.02 4.85
CA VAL A 179 6.00 21.72 4.27
C VAL A 179 5.02 20.69 4.82
N PHE A 180 4.35 19.99 3.91
CA PHE A 180 3.38 18.93 4.20
C PHE A 180 3.79 17.64 3.48
N GLY A 181 3.05 16.56 3.70
CA GLY A 181 3.42 15.23 3.19
C GLY A 181 3.94 14.31 4.29
N VAL A 182 3.41 14.48 5.50
CA VAL A 182 3.70 13.64 6.66
C VAL A 182 3.30 12.20 6.32
N SER A 183 4.28 11.31 6.40
CA SER A 183 4.17 9.90 6.04
C SER A 183 5.10 9.07 6.91
N GLU A 184 5.00 7.75 6.81
CA GLU A 184 5.92 6.85 7.50
C GLU A 184 7.36 7.07 7.01
N SER A 185 8.29 7.12 7.95
CA SER A 185 9.71 7.24 7.67
C SER A 185 10.52 6.71 8.84
N GLY A 186 11.76 6.29 8.57
CA GLY A 186 12.79 6.24 9.61
C GLY A 186 13.05 7.64 10.16
N PHE A 187 13.34 7.76 11.45
CA PHE A 187 13.70 9.02 12.09
C PHE A 187 14.93 8.85 12.96
N PHE A 188 15.64 9.95 13.22
CA PHE A 188 16.89 9.96 14.00
C PHE A 188 16.59 9.74 15.49
N SER A 189 16.31 8.49 15.83
CA SER A 189 16.35 7.88 17.14
C SER A 189 16.98 6.52 16.89
N LEU A 190 18.08 6.22 17.58
CA LEU A 190 18.84 5.01 17.31
C LEU A 190 18.42 3.93 18.31
N ASP A 191 18.01 2.77 17.78
CA ASP A 191 17.76 1.60 18.60
C ASP A 191 19.07 1.05 19.20
N HIS A 192 18.97 0.00 20.02
CA HIS A 192 20.13 -0.64 20.64
C HIS A 192 21.16 -1.20 19.64
N ASN A 193 20.79 -1.35 18.36
CA ASN A 193 21.64 -1.82 17.26
C ASN A 193 22.17 -0.68 16.36
N LEU A 194 21.99 0.59 16.76
CA LEU A 194 22.31 1.77 15.96
C LEU A 194 21.53 1.83 14.63
N GLY A 195 20.37 1.19 14.57
CA GLY A 195 19.38 1.33 13.51
C GLY A 195 18.51 2.55 13.75
N TYR A 196 18.10 3.24 12.69
CA TYR A 196 17.09 4.29 12.79
C TYR A 196 15.74 3.67 13.17
N GLU A 197 15.09 4.20 14.18
CA GLU A 197 13.73 3.81 14.55
C GLU A 197 12.74 4.19 13.44
N TYR A 198 11.73 3.36 13.25
CA TYR A 198 10.67 3.56 12.26
C TYR A 198 9.40 4.00 12.96
N LYS A 199 8.73 5.03 12.45
CA LYS A 199 7.45 5.48 13.01
C LYS A 199 6.45 5.80 11.93
N ALA A 200 5.25 5.28 12.12
CA ALA A 200 4.08 5.70 11.36
C ALA A 200 3.61 7.08 11.82
N ASN A 201 4.29 8.13 11.31
CA ASN A 201 3.92 9.51 11.50
C ASN A 201 2.83 9.88 10.48
N GLY A 202 1.57 9.91 10.92
CA GLY A 202 0.45 10.37 10.09
C GLY A 202 -0.27 11.57 10.69
N VAL A 203 -1.15 12.16 9.89
CA VAL A 203 -1.99 13.28 10.33
C VAL A 203 -3.13 12.73 11.20
N PRO A 204 -3.30 13.18 12.45
CA PRO A 204 -4.30 12.61 13.36
C PRO A 204 -5.75 12.66 12.86
N THR A 205 -6.14 13.71 12.13
CA THR A 205 -7.50 13.80 11.54
C THR A 205 -7.78 12.67 10.54
N LEU A 206 -6.73 12.12 9.90
CA LEU A 206 -6.85 11.15 8.82
C LEU A 206 -6.77 9.70 9.31
N SER A 207 -6.35 9.48 10.55
CA SER A 207 -6.14 8.15 11.10
C SER A 207 -7.35 7.67 11.89
N VAL A 208 -7.60 6.36 11.84
CA VAL A 208 -8.45 5.68 12.83
C VAL A 208 -7.52 5.04 13.85
N ARG A 209 -6.78 5.86 14.62
CA ARG A 209 -6.05 5.31 15.76
C ARG A 209 -7.07 4.80 16.78
N ARG A 210 -7.08 3.49 17.01
CA ARG A 210 -7.63 2.90 18.24
C ARG A 210 -6.61 3.20 19.34
N GLU A 211 -7.07 3.62 20.51
CA GLU A 211 -6.24 4.13 21.62
C GLU A 211 -5.25 3.09 22.24
N ASP A 212 -5.04 1.93 21.62
CA ASP A 212 -4.30 0.80 22.22
C ASP A 212 -2.89 0.53 21.64
N ASP A 213 -2.44 1.24 20.60
CA ASP A 213 -1.14 0.97 19.94
C ASP A 213 0.01 1.90 20.42
N ASP A 214 0.02 2.28 21.71
CA ASP A 214 1.15 2.99 22.35
C ASP A 214 2.18 2.03 23.00
N LEU A 215 2.21 0.76 22.61
CA LEU A 215 3.17 -0.22 23.12
C LEU A 215 3.68 -1.16 22.02
N ILE A 216 4.67 -0.71 21.23
CA ILE A 216 5.90 -1.46 20.91
C ILE A 216 7.04 -0.46 20.69
#